data_AF-W6ZXT4-F1
#
_entry.id   AF-W6ZXT4-F1
#
_cell.length_a   1.000
_cell.length_b   1.000
_cell.length_c   1.000
_cell.angle_alpha   90.00
_cell.angle_beta   90.00
_cell.angle_gamma   90.00
#
_symmetry.space_group_name_H-M   'P 1'
#
loop_
_entity.id
_entity.type
_entity.pdbx_description
1 polymer ?
#
loop_
_entity_poly.entity_id
_entity_poly.type
_entity_poly.pdbx_seq_one_letter_code
_entity_poly.pdbx_strand_id
1 'polypeptide(L)'
;MSLRLGYYLKELWELDSSSCQDSTLNTEEFLLCRIKRQGNTPNVPITSKRGPKTQEGSLMKSDEIRVRAIMVCKALEGWFSNLQRQEDGRGGWTEDKCRMTDLGVPSGTRNEANCPRHYDKEDWQTFTKDTPLYLWQERHRSFQTCVDIMSIFINIYSSYTSKKVQAARESGTSICQEMNKGLEAWGGKEVAKRIMSEWFLTSQEAKRPDYIRMNNGLPLNQNLSIILNKMQLLISGVQCSRDDKEGASYKDNCVFTDQPSCEMMGGDEESMQGEKFQEILTKIREKEEQEERKEKRKSPQYQGRGELPQNNIIPHSRVKRNNYLYGQWCGSVRTGDHIKLVSR
;
A
#
# COMPACT_ATOMS: atom_id res chain seq x y z
N MET A 1 -9.50 13.92 20.82
CA MET A 1 -8.92 12.58 20.54
C MET A 1 -8.59 12.54 19.06
N SER A 2 -7.33 12.31 18.68
CA SER A 2 -6.90 12.22 17.27
C SER A 2 -7.03 10.80 16.74
N LEU A 3 -7.45 10.64 15.49
CA LEU A 3 -7.46 9.34 14.82
C LEU A 3 -6.02 8.86 14.64
N ARG A 4 -5.74 7.61 14.98
CA ARG A 4 -4.45 6.97 14.69
C ARG A 4 -4.71 5.72 13.87
N LEU A 5 -4.14 5.66 12.67
CA LEU A 5 -4.27 4.50 11.79
C LEU A 5 -3.79 3.21 12.47
N GLY A 6 -2.73 3.28 13.30
CA GLY A 6 -2.26 2.13 14.06
C GLY A 6 -3.29 1.55 15.02
N TYR A 7 -4.15 2.37 15.63
CA TYR A 7 -5.22 1.91 16.52
C TYR A 7 -6.35 1.24 15.75
N TYR A 8 -6.75 1.81 14.61
CA TYR A 8 -7.70 1.17 13.70
C TYR A 8 -7.26 -0.26 13.33
N LEU A 9 -6.01 -0.40 12.90
CA LEU A 9 -5.47 -1.68 12.45
C LEU A 9 -5.35 -2.68 13.60
N LYS A 10 -5.09 -2.20 14.82
CA LYS A 10 -5.12 -3.03 16.03
C LYS A 10 -6.50 -3.59 16.31
N GLU A 11 -7.56 -2.80 16.16
CA GLU A 11 -8.94 -3.28 16.34
C GLU A 11 -9.28 -4.40 15.35
N LEU A 12 -8.74 -4.36 14.13
CA LEU A 12 -8.91 -5.47 13.17
C LEU A 12 -8.33 -6.79 13.69
N TRP A 13 -7.27 -6.76 14.50
CA TRP A 13 -6.73 -7.97 15.12
C TRP A 13 -7.71 -8.56 16.11
N GLU A 14 -8.42 -7.73 16.86
CA GLU A 14 -9.38 -8.20 17.85
C GLU A 14 -10.63 -8.80 17.20
N LEU A 15 -10.99 -8.34 16.01
CA LEU A 15 -12.08 -8.92 15.19
C LEU A 15 -11.75 -10.29 14.62
N ASP A 16 -10.46 -10.60 14.43
CA ASP A 16 -10.04 -11.89 13.91
C ASP A 16 -10.29 -12.99 14.96
N SER A 17 -11.37 -13.74 14.73
CA SER A 17 -11.77 -14.92 15.51
C SER A 17 -11.07 -16.19 15.03
N SER A 18 -10.32 -16.14 13.93
CA SER A 18 -9.62 -17.32 13.42
C SER A 18 -8.50 -17.71 14.37
N SER A 19 -8.57 -18.96 14.85
CA SER A 19 -7.45 -19.56 15.56
C SER A 19 -6.46 -20.06 14.52
N CYS A 20 -5.29 -19.42 14.42
CA CYS A 20 -4.13 -20.03 13.82
C CYS A 20 -3.76 -21.27 14.66
N GLN A 21 -4.38 -22.43 14.37
CA GLN A 21 -4.25 -23.65 15.18
C GLN A 21 -2.84 -24.25 15.10
N ASP A 22 -2.07 -23.92 14.06
CA ASP A 22 -0.76 -24.49 13.87
C ASP A 22 0.28 -23.86 14.84
N SER A 23 0.95 -24.76 15.57
CA SER A 23 2.04 -24.44 16.48
C SER A 23 3.32 -23.98 15.75
N THR A 24 3.47 -24.31 14.47
CA THR A 24 4.62 -23.85 13.69
C THR A 24 4.47 -22.37 13.34
N LEU A 25 5.44 -21.56 13.79
CA LEU A 25 5.52 -20.14 13.48
C LEU A 25 6.13 -19.96 12.08
N ASN A 26 5.38 -20.31 11.03
CA ASN A 26 5.75 -19.91 9.69
C ASN A 26 5.34 -18.45 9.46
N THR A 27 6.29 -17.53 9.55
CA THR A 27 6.03 -16.10 9.36
C THR A 27 5.84 -15.70 7.90
N GLU A 28 6.11 -16.61 6.95
CA GLU A 28 5.88 -16.40 5.52
C GLU A 28 4.40 -16.55 5.13
N GLU A 29 3.60 -17.23 5.95
CA GLU A 29 2.16 -17.39 5.71
C GLU A 29 1.41 -16.07 5.78
N PHE A 30 0.75 -15.69 4.69
CA PHE A 30 0.02 -14.43 4.54
C PHE A 30 -1.35 -14.42 5.26
N LEU A 31 -1.36 -14.56 6.58
CA LEU A 31 -2.56 -14.57 7.43
C LEU A 31 -2.48 -13.58 8.61
N LEU A 32 -3.57 -12.89 8.94
CA LEU A 32 -3.64 -11.91 10.02
C LEU A 32 -3.41 -12.50 11.41
N CYS A 33 -3.97 -13.69 11.69
CA CYS A 33 -3.80 -14.35 13.00
C CYS A 33 -2.33 -14.64 13.34
N ARG A 34 -1.44 -14.74 12.34
CA ARG A 34 0.02 -14.87 12.53
C ARG A 34 0.66 -13.57 13.03
N ILE A 35 0.10 -12.42 12.68
CA ILE A 35 0.51 -11.10 13.19
C ILE A 35 -0.06 -10.89 14.59
N LYS A 36 -1.33 -11.26 14.83
CA LYS A 36 -2.02 -11.08 16.12
C LYS A 36 -1.33 -11.77 17.29
N ARG A 37 -0.83 -13.01 17.10
CA ARG A 37 -0.24 -13.83 18.17
C ARG A 37 0.77 -13.00 18.98
N GLN A 38 0.35 -12.61 20.18
CA GLN A 38 1.12 -11.76 21.07
C GLN A 38 2.44 -12.45 21.42
N GLY A 39 3.55 -11.92 20.91
CA GLY A 39 4.67 -11.36 21.66
C GLY A 39 5.37 -12.16 22.76
N ASN A 40 4.93 -13.36 23.15
CA ASN A 40 5.61 -14.13 24.20
C ASN A 40 6.94 -14.71 23.73
N THR A 41 7.12 -14.81 22.41
CA THR A 41 8.40 -15.16 21.80
C THR A 41 9.10 -13.86 21.39
N PRO A 42 9.98 -13.29 22.24
CA PRO A 42 10.80 -12.16 21.82
C PRO A 42 11.61 -12.56 20.58
N ASN A 43 11.86 -11.59 19.70
CA ASN A 43 12.74 -11.72 18.54
C ASN A 43 12.25 -12.60 17.36
N VAL A 44 10.95 -12.88 17.21
CA VAL A 44 10.44 -13.47 15.96
C VAL A 44 10.32 -12.38 14.88
N PRO A 45 11.16 -12.42 13.81
CA PRO A 45 11.10 -11.43 12.75
C PRO A 45 9.89 -11.68 11.86
N ILE A 46 9.27 -10.60 11.40
CA ILE A 46 8.28 -10.63 10.33
C ILE A 46 9.06 -10.61 9.01
N THR A 47 8.94 -11.68 8.23
CA THR A 47 9.64 -11.78 6.94
C THR A 47 9.19 -10.72 5.94
N SER A 48 10.14 -10.14 5.22
CA SER A 48 9.88 -9.19 4.14
C SER A 48 9.25 -9.87 2.92
N LYS A 49 9.35 -11.19 2.78
CA LYS A 49 8.75 -11.97 1.68
C LYS A 49 7.24 -12.18 1.82
N ARG A 50 6.67 -11.81 2.98
CA ARG A 50 5.25 -11.90 3.25
C ARG A 50 4.46 -11.00 2.29
N GLY A 51 3.43 -11.57 1.66
CA GLY A 51 2.51 -10.87 0.76
C GLY A 51 1.57 -11.85 0.06
N PRO A 52 0.55 -11.35 -0.65
CA PRO A 52 -0.26 -12.19 -1.53
C PRO A 52 0.62 -12.75 -2.66
N LYS A 53 0.28 -13.94 -3.16
CA LYS A 53 0.89 -14.46 -4.39
C LYS A 53 0.53 -13.54 -5.55
N THR A 54 1.53 -13.15 -6.34
CA THR A 54 1.30 -12.34 -7.55
C THR A 54 0.45 -13.13 -8.54
N GLN A 55 -0.63 -12.51 -9.03
CA GLN A 55 -1.45 -13.13 -10.06
C GLN A 55 -0.68 -13.25 -11.38
N GLU A 56 -1.00 -14.27 -12.17
CA GLU A 56 -0.43 -14.42 -13.51
C GLU A 56 -0.77 -13.22 -14.39
N GLY A 57 0.24 -12.68 -15.09
CA GLY A 57 0.10 -11.47 -15.90
C GLY A 57 0.03 -10.17 -15.09
N SER A 58 0.30 -10.18 -13.78
CA SER A 58 0.48 -8.95 -13.01
C SER A 58 1.65 -8.13 -13.56
N LEU A 59 1.45 -6.82 -13.68
CA LEU A 59 2.47 -5.87 -14.13
C LEU A 59 3.58 -5.66 -13.08
N MET A 60 3.41 -6.14 -11.85
CA MET A 60 4.32 -5.89 -10.74
C MET A 60 4.76 -7.16 -10.04
N LYS A 61 6.04 -7.21 -9.70
CA LYS A 61 6.60 -8.29 -8.88
C LYS A 61 6.21 -8.08 -7.41
N SER A 62 6.21 -9.17 -6.63
CA SER A 62 5.87 -9.14 -5.20
C SER A 62 6.67 -8.10 -4.41
N ASP A 63 7.97 -7.97 -4.68
CA ASP A 63 8.83 -6.99 -4.00
C ASP A 63 8.43 -5.55 -4.33
N GLU A 64 8.00 -5.28 -5.56
CA GLU A 64 7.56 -3.95 -6.00
C GLU A 64 6.21 -3.58 -5.37
N ILE A 65 5.29 -4.55 -5.30
CA ILE A 65 4.01 -4.42 -4.59
C ILE A 65 4.26 -4.04 -3.13
N ARG A 66 5.17 -4.75 -2.45
CA ARG A 66 5.52 -4.47 -1.05
C ARG A 66 6.10 -3.08 -0.86
N VAL A 67 7.04 -2.66 -1.71
CA VAL A 67 7.65 -1.32 -1.63
C VAL A 67 6.57 -0.24 -1.77
N ARG A 68 5.65 -0.40 -2.72
CA ARG A 68 4.53 0.54 -2.93
C ARG A 68 3.58 0.53 -1.74
N ALA A 69 3.23 -0.64 -1.22
CA ALA A 69 2.40 -0.78 -0.01
C ALA A 69 3.01 -0.05 1.18
N ILE A 70 4.33 -0.16 1.40
CA ILE A 70 5.06 0.60 2.44
C ILE A 70 4.90 2.11 2.23
N MET A 71 5.07 2.60 1.00
CA MET A 71 4.91 4.03 0.70
C MET A 71 3.48 4.52 0.97
N VAL A 72 2.46 3.75 0.54
CA VAL A 72 1.05 4.06 0.80
C VAL A 72 0.77 4.09 2.29
N CYS A 73 1.24 3.11 3.06
CA CYS A 73 1.00 3.04 4.50
C CYS A 73 1.56 4.24 5.26
N LYS A 74 2.77 4.69 4.90
CA LYS A 74 3.37 5.90 5.48
C LYS A 74 2.60 7.16 5.10
N ALA A 75 2.12 7.24 3.86
CA ALA A 75 1.27 8.34 3.41
C ALA A 75 -0.04 8.37 4.22
N LEU A 76 -0.73 7.23 4.32
CA LEU A 76 -1.96 7.10 5.07
C LEU A 76 -1.76 7.47 6.54
N GLU A 77 -0.68 7.03 7.19
CA GLU A 77 -0.42 7.43 8.57
C GLU A 77 -0.23 8.95 8.72
N GLY A 78 0.56 9.57 7.83
CA GLY A 78 0.75 11.02 7.81
C GLY A 78 -0.52 11.81 7.48
N TRP A 79 -1.42 11.24 6.68
CA TRP A 79 -2.74 11.82 6.42
C TRP A 79 -3.65 11.72 7.65
N PHE A 80 -3.77 10.52 8.23
CA PHE A 80 -4.59 10.26 9.43
C PHE A 80 -4.16 11.13 10.62
N SER A 81 -2.85 11.36 10.78
CA SER A 81 -2.31 12.19 11.86
C SER A 81 -2.76 13.66 11.79
N ASN A 82 -3.18 14.11 10.61
CA ASN A 82 -3.64 15.46 10.32
C ASN A 82 -5.18 15.59 10.21
N LEU A 83 -5.93 14.50 10.34
CA LEU A 83 -7.39 14.55 10.35
C LEU A 83 -7.92 15.18 11.64
N GLN A 84 -8.94 16.02 11.50
CA GLN A 84 -9.62 16.67 12.62
C GLN A 84 -10.99 16.04 12.85
N ARG A 85 -11.32 15.78 14.12
CA ARG A 85 -12.65 15.30 14.49
C ARG A 85 -13.61 16.47 14.46
N GLN A 86 -14.77 16.32 13.82
CA GLN A 86 -15.81 17.34 13.89
C GLN A 86 -16.46 17.39 15.27
N GLU A 87 -16.77 18.61 15.73
CA GLU A 87 -17.40 18.86 17.04
C GLU A 87 -18.94 18.71 17.01
N ASP A 88 -19.52 18.44 15.84
CA ASP A 88 -20.98 18.38 15.60
C ASP A 88 -21.70 17.18 16.24
N GLY A 89 -20.99 16.37 17.03
CA GLY A 89 -21.52 15.18 17.69
C GLY A 89 -21.76 13.99 16.77
N ARG A 90 -21.64 14.14 15.43
CA ARG A 90 -21.88 13.05 14.46
C ARG A 90 -20.67 12.14 14.26
N GLY A 91 -19.52 12.51 14.83
CA GLY A 91 -18.36 11.63 14.95
C GLY A 91 -17.55 11.45 13.65
N GLY A 92 -17.61 12.41 12.73
CA GLY A 92 -16.84 12.38 11.49
C GLY A 92 -15.43 12.97 11.59
N TRP A 93 -14.61 12.63 10.60
CA TRP A 93 -13.29 13.20 10.35
C TRP A 93 -13.32 14.11 9.14
N THR A 94 -12.64 15.24 9.23
CA THR A 94 -12.44 16.16 8.11
C THR A 94 -10.96 16.31 7.84
N GLU A 95 -10.62 16.46 6.56
CA GLU A 95 -9.37 17.07 6.18
C GLU A 95 -9.41 18.55 6.58
N ASP A 96 -8.31 19.05 7.14
CA ASP A 96 -8.07 20.48 7.29
C ASP A 96 -7.28 20.97 6.06
N LYS A 97 -6.07 21.49 6.23
CA LYS A 97 -5.19 21.89 5.13
C LYS A 97 -4.44 20.73 4.49
N CYS A 98 -4.27 19.63 5.23
CA CYS A 98 -3.48 18.50 4.77
C CYS A 98 -4.30 17.59 3.85
N ARG A 99 -4.03 17.66 2.55
CA ARG A 99 -4.63 16.75 1.57
C ARG A 99 -3.71 15.59 1.28
N MET A 100 -4.29 14.50 0.77
CA MET A 100 -3.51 13.35 0.34
C MET A 100 -2.44 13.70 -0.72
N THR A 101 -2.70 14.72 -1.55
CA THR A 101 -1.76 15.23 -2.56
C THR A 101 -0.51 15.89 -1.97
N ASP A 102 -0.60 16.43 -0.75
CA ASP A 102 0.44 17.21 -0.08
C ASP A 102 1.47 16.34 0.67
N LEU A 103 1.28 15.02 0.72
CA LEU A 103 2.18 14.10 1.44
C LEU A 103 3.48 13.79 0.69
N GLY A 104 3.58 14.18 -0.58
CA GLY A 104 4.77 13.95 -1.41
C GLY A 104 4.95 12.50 -1.86
N VAL A 105 3.95 11.63 -1.71
CA VAL A 105 4.05 10.21 -2.14
C VAL A 105 3.52 10.03 -3.57
N PRO A 106 4.16 9.21 -4.43
CA PRO A 106 5.40 8.45 -4.21
C PRO A 106 6.70 9.21 -4.52
N SER A 107 6.64 10.35 -5.22
CA SER A 107 7.82 10.95 -5.88
C SER A 107 7.99 12.45 -5.63
N GLY A 108 7.63 12.96 -4.46
CA GLY A 108 7.73 14.38 -4.12
C GLY A 108 8.13 14.61 -2.65
N THR A 109 8.17 15.89 -2.29
CA THR A 109 8.39 16.31 -0.90
C THR A 109 7.05 16.62 -0.26
N ARG A 110 6.89 16.18 0.99
CA ARG A 110 5.73 16.57 1.80
C ARG A 110 5.68 18.09 1.94
N ASN A 111 4.53 18.68 1.65
CA ASN A 111 4.28 20.08 1.89
C ASN A 111 4.02 20.29 3.39
N GLU A 112 5.09 20.53 4.15
CA GLU A 112 5.05 20.68 5.62
C GLU A 112 4.16 21.85 6.10
N ALA A 113 3.91 22.85 5.25
CA ALA A 113 3.02 23.95 5.58
C ALA A 113 1.55 23.52 5.62
N ASN A 114 1.15 22.63 4.69
CA ASN A 114 -0.21 22.08 4.63
C ASN A 114 -0.38 20.81 5.46
N CYS A 115 0.65 19.96 5.48
CA CYS A 115 0.72 18.68 6.15
C CYS A 115 1.90 18.65 7.13
N PRO A 116 1.84 19.32 8.30
CA PRO A 116 2.90 19.23 9.29
C PRO A 116 3.08 17.80 9.80
N ARG A 117 4.32 17.41 10.13
CA ARG A 117 4.62 16.11 10.74
C ARG A 117 4.21 16.09 12.21
N HIS A 118 3.46 15.07 12.63
CA HIS A 118 3.12 14.83 14.04
C HIS A 118 3.92 13.64 14.57
N TYR A 119 5.13 13.87 15.06
CA TYR A 119 6.04 12.80 15.51
C TYR A 119 5.47 11.91 16.63
N ASP A 120 4.49 12.41 17.38
CA ASP A 120 3.77 11.67 18.41
C ASP A 120 2.66 10.76 17.86
N LYS A 121 2.32 10.89 16.57
CA LYS A 121 1.22 10.17 15.88
C LYS A 121 1.67 9.43 14.62
N GLU A 122 2.87 9.72 14.10
CA GLU A 122 3.43 9.15 12.88
C GLU A 122 4.59 8.21 13.23
N ASP A 123 4.24 6.97 13.54
CA ASP A 123 5.14 5.94 14.00
C ASP A 123 5.89 5.27 12.82
N TRP A 124 5.48 5.37 11.57
CA TRP A 124 6.08 4.56 10.49
C TRP A 124 7.07 5.32 9.62
N GLN A 125 7.37 6.59 9.95
CA GLN A 125 8.26 7.45 9.16
C GLN A 125 9.64 6.83 8.90
N THR A 126 10.20 6.13 9.89
CA THR A 126 11.54 5.52 9.81
C THR A 126 11.54 4.16 9.13
N PHE A 127 10.37 3.56 8.86
CA PHE A 127 10.30 2.24 8.26
C PHE A 127 10.56 2.30 6.76
N THR A 128 11.39 1.37 6.31
CA THR A 128 11.81 1.14 4.93
C THR A 128 11.60 -0.32 4.57
N LYS A 129 11.81 -0.69 3.30
CA LYS A 129 11.72 -2.09 2.85
C LYS A 129 12.70 -3.03 3.58
N ASP A 130 13.82 -2.49 4.05
CA ASP A 130 14.91 -3.23 4.69
C ASP A 130 14.85 -3.17 6.22
N THR A 131 13.85 -2.46 6.79
CA THR A 131 13.69 -2.36 8.24
C THR A 131 13.23 -3.71 8.81
N PRO A 132 13.97 -4.33 9.73
CA PRO A 132 13.53 -5.57 10.35
C PRO A 132 12.33 -5.29 11.27
N LEU A 133 11.24 -5.99 11.03
CA LEU A 133 10.01 -5.90 11.83
C LEU A 133 9.89 -7.14 12.73
N TYR A 134 9.21 -7.01 13.87
CA TYR A 134 9.16 -8.04 14.90
C TYR A 134 7.77 -8.18 15.48
N LEU A 135 7.30 -9.41 15.70
CA LEU A 135 5.94 -9.70 16.18
C LEU A 135 5.64 -9.18 17.60
N TRP A 136 6.67 -9.02 18.43
CA TRP A 136 6.50 -8.53 19.80
C TRP A 136 6.25 -7.03 19.88
N GLN A 137 6.61 -6.26 18.85
CA GLN A 137 6.42 -4.81 18.82
C GLN A 137 5.08 -4.47 18.17
N GLU A 138 4.17 -3.86 18.94
CA GLU A 138 2.84 -3.47 18.45
C GLU A 138 2.92 -2.55 17.21
N ARG A 139 3.82 -1.57 17.23
CA ARG A 139 4.09 -0.66 16.12
C ARG A 139 4.51 -1.38 14.83
N HIS A 140 5.30 -2.46 14.94
CA HIS A 140 5.72 -3.27 13.79
C HIS A 140 4.56 -4.08 13.23
N ARG A 141 3.72 -4.63 14.11
CA ARG A 141 2.52 -5.36 13.69
C ARG A 141 1.50 -4.46 13.00
N SER A 142 1.24 -3.26 13.51
CA SER A 142 0.28 -2.32 12.90
C SER A 142 0.78 -1.87 11.53
N PHE A 143 2.07 -1.56 11.41
CA PHE A 143 2.68 -1.28 10.13
C PHE A 143 2.56 -2.46 9.14
N GLN A 144 2.94 -3.68 9.55
CA GLN A 144 2.82 -4.85 8.68
C GLN A 144 1.36 -5.14 8.29
N THR A 145 0.41 -4.92 9.19
CA THR A 145 -1.03 -5.08 8.90
C THR A 145 -1.45 -4.13 7.79
N CYS A 146 -1.04 -2.85 7.85
CA CYS A 146 -1.27 -1.93 6.75
C CYS A 146 -0.62 -2.42 5.44
N VAL A 147 0.64 -2.85 5.50
CA VAL A 147 1.38 -3.34 4.32
C VAL A 147 0.68 -4.54 3.69
N ASP A 148 0.16 -5.47 4.50
CA ASP A 148 -0.59 -6.63 4.01
C ASP A 148 -1.87 -6.20 3.27
N ILE A 149 -2.69 -5.34 3.88
CA ILE A 149 -3.94 -4.84 3.27
C ILE A 149 -3.63 -4.11 1.95
N MET A 150 -2.64 -3.21 1.95
CA MET A 150 -2.25 -2.47 0.75
C MET A 150 -1.66 -3.38 -0.31
N SER A 151 -0.93 -4.44 0.07
CA SER A 151 -0.42 -5.43 -0.87
C SER A 151 -1.54 -6.20 -1.54
N ILE A 152 -2.64 -6.52 -0.85
CA ILE A 152 -3.84 -7.14 -1.45
C ILE A 152 -4.41 -6.21 -2.53
N PHE A 153 -4.64 -4.93 -2.20
CA PHE A 153 -5.24 -3.99 -3.13
C PHE A 153 -4.35 -3.75 -4.34
N ILE A 154 -3.06 -3.49 -4.13
CA ILE A 154 -2.11 -3.24 -5.21
C ILE A 154 -1.94 -4.49 -6.08
N ASN A 155 -1.92 -5.70 -5.50
CA ASN A 155 -1.84 -6.95 -6.27
C ASN A 155 -3.05 -7.16 -7.18
N ILE A 156 -4.25 -6.84 -6.68
CA ILE A 156 -5.48 -6.91 -7.49
C ILE A 156 -5.41 -5.86 -8.59
N TYR A 157 -5.17 -4.58 -8.26
CA TYR A 157 -5.11 -3.51 -9.26
C TYR A 157 -4.02 -3.70 -10.31
N SER A 158 -2.83 -4.20 -9.93
CA SER A 158 -1.73 -4.45 -10.88
C SER A 158 -1.98 -5.65 -11.79
N SER A 159 -2.98 -6.49 -11.49
CA SER A 159 -3.39 -7.60 -12.36
C SER A 159 -4.23 -7.14 -13.56
N TYR A 160 -4.80 -5.93 -13.51
CA TYR A 160 -5.61 -5.35 -14.57
C TYR A 160 -4.73 -4.67 -15.62
N THR A 161 -4.37 -5.44 -16.64
CA THR A 161 -3.72 -4.91 -17.86
C THR A 161 -4.72 -4.14 -18.72
N SER A 162 -4.23 -3.36 -19.69
CA SER A 162 -5.10 -2.63 -20.64
C SER A 162 -6.14 -3.54 -21.31
N LYS A 163 -5.76 -4.78 -21.63
CA LYS A 163 -6.67 -5.80 -22.18
C LYS A 163 -7.76 -6.21 -21.18
N LYS A 164 -7.40 -6.44 -19.91
CA LYS A 164 -8.38 -6.80 -18.87
C LYS A 164 -9.31 -5.63 -18.56
N VAL A 165 -8.81 -4.39 -18.53
CA VAL A 165 -9.64 -3.18 -18.35
C VAL A 165 -10.63 -3.03 -19.50
N GLN A 166 -10.21 -3.29 -20.74
CA GLN A 166 -11.13 -3.27 -21.88
C GLN A 166 -12.22 -4.34 -21.77
N ALA A 167 -11.85 -5.59 -21.51
CA ALA A 167 -12.83 -6.67 -21.32
C ALA A 167 -13.79 -6.38 -20.15
N ALA A 168 -13.26 -5.80 -19.07
CA ALA A 168 -14.00 -5.35 -17.91
C ALA A 168 -15.06 -4.29 -18.20
N ARG A 169 -14.87 -3.44 -19.22
CA ARG A 169 -15.90 -2.47 -19.62
C ARG A 169 -17.08 -3.15 -20.30
N GLU A 170 -16.79 -4.13 -21.13
CA GLU A 170 -17.78 -4.90 -21.89
C GLU A 170 -18.57 -5.84 -20.96
N SER A 171 -17.90 -6.53 -20.03
CA SER A 171 -18.51 -7.56 -19.18
C SER A 171 -18.73 -7.17 -17.72
N GLY A 172 -18.31 -5.97 -17.32
CA GLY A 172 -18.18 -5.59 -15.91
C GLY A 172 -16.90 -6.13 -15.25
N THR A 173 -16.56 -5.55 -14.10
CA THR A 173 -15.43 -5.96 -13.26
C THR A 173 -15.89 -6.76 -12.03
N SER A 174 -14.95 -7.43 -11.38
CA SER A 174 -15.14 -8.13 -10.09
C SER A 174 -14.16 -7.66 -9.01
N ILE A 175 -13.66 -6.43 -9.10
CA ILE A 175 -12.59 -5.89 -8.25
C ILE A 175 -13.00 -5.90 -6.78
N CYS A 176 -14.17 -5.37 -6.43
CA CYS A 176 -14.67 -5.33 -5.07
C CYS A 176 -14.86 -6.74 -4.50
N GLN A 177 -15.33 -7.68 -5.33
CA GLN A 177 -15.50 -9.07 -4.92
C GLN A 177 -14.15 -9.78 -4.71
N GLU A 178 -13.17 -9.51 -5.56
CA GLU A 178 -11.80 -10.00 -5.42
C GLU A 178 -11.11 -9.42 -4.19
N MET A 179 -11.32 -8.14 -3.90
CA MET A 179 -10.83 -7.51 -2.66
C MET A 179 -11.42 -8.17 -1.44
N ASN A 180 -12.75 -8.36 -1.40
CA ASN A 180 -13.38 -9.05 -0.28
C ASN A 180 -12.79 -10.45 -0.12
N LYS A 181 -12.69 -11.25 -1.20
CA LYS A 181 -12.08 -12.60 -1.15
C LYS A 181 -10.64 -12.58 -0.65
N GLY A 182 -9.82 -11.63 -1.11
CA GLY A 182 -8.43 -11.48 -0.69
C GLY A 182 -8.31 -11.13 0.79
N LEU A 183 -9.16 -10.20 1.27
CA LEU A 183 -9.23 -9.83 2.69
C LEU A 183 -9.78 -10.96 3.55
N GLU A 184 -10.77 -11.72 3.09
CA GLU A 184 -11.31 -12.89 3.79
C GLU A 184 -10.26 -13.99 3.94
N ALA A 185 -9.51 -14.27 2.87
CA ALA A 185 -8.42 -15.23 2.91
C ALA A 185 -7.31 -14.80 3.87
N TRP A 186 -7.05 -13.49 4.00
CA TRP A 186 -6.01 -12.95 4.87
C TRP A 186 -6.45 -12.87 6.34
N GLY A 187 -7.62 -12.29 6.64
CA GLY A 187 -8.05 -11.95 8.00
C GLY A 187 -9.41 -12.48 8.42
N GLY A 188 -10.06 -13.30 7.59
CA GLY A 188 -11.40 -13.83 7.86
C GLY A 188 -12.54 -12.86 7.50
N LYS A 189 -13.77 -13.37 7.59
CA LYS A 189 -14.99 -12.69 7.12
C LYS A 189 -15.29 -11.37 7.81
N GLU A 190 -15.17 -11.32 9.15
CA GLU A 190 -15.50 -10.11 9.90
C GLU A 190 -14.52 -8.97 9.64
N VAL A 191 -13.22 -9.29 9.48
CA VAL A 191 -12.18 -8.32 9.13
C VAL A 191 -12.40 -7.79 7.72
N ALA A 192 -12.65 -8.68 6.75
CA ALA A 192 -12.93 -8.29 5.38
C ALA A 192 -14.17 -7.39 5.29
N LYS A 193 -15.26 -7.80 5.94
CA LYS A 193 -16.50 -7.02 6.02
C LYS A 193 -16.26 -5.63 6.61
N ARG A 194 -15.49 -5.53 7.69
CA ARG A 194 -15.14 -4.25 8.34
C ARG A 194 -14.40 -3.33 7.38
N ILE A 195 -13.31 -3.82 6.79
CA ILE A 195 -12.50 -3.04 5.83
C ILE A 195 -13.36 -2.62 4.63
N MET A 196 -14.09 -3.55 4.00
CA MET A 196 -14.95 -3.23 2.85
C MET A 196 -15.96 -2.15 3.19
N SER A 197 -16.62 -2.25 4.35
CA SER A 197 -17.64 -1.30 4.78
C SER A 197 -17.12 0.12 5.01
N GLU A 198 -15.94 0.25 5.62
CA GLU A 198 -15.39 1.56 5.98
C GLU A 198 -14.55 2.19 4.87
N TRP A 199 -13.94 1.36 4.01
CA TRP A 199 -12.99 1.85 3.02
C TRP A 199 -13.61 2.03 1.64
N PHE A 200 -14.63 1.26 1.27
CA PHE A 200 -15.11 1.18 -0.11
C PHE A 200 -16.60 1.43 -0.30
N LEU A 201 -17.43 1.22 0.72
CA LEU A 201 -18.87 1.42 0.61
C LEU A 201 -19.25 2.88 0.90
N THR A 202 -20.12 3.45 0.08
CA THR A 202 -20.77 4.73 0.36
C THR A 202 -21.90 4.51 1.36
N SER A 203 -21.60 4.70 2.64
CA SER A 203 -22.56 4.54 3.73
C SER A 203 -23.49 5.76 3.83
N GLN A 204 -24.73 5.64 3.34
CA GLN A 204 -25.78 6.61 3.69
C GLN A 204 -26.45 6.28 5.04
N GLU A 205 -26.37 5.03 5.50
CA GLU A 205 -27.21 4.52 6.60
C GLU A 205 -26.46 3.81 7.74
N ALA A 206 -25.13 3.95 7.89
CA ALA A 206 -24.44 3.27 8.99
C ALA A 206 -24.98 3.72 10.37
N LYS A 207 -25.70 2.79 11.01
CA LYS A 207 -26.20 2.88 12.40
C LYS A 207 -25.08 2.66 13.44
N ARG A 208 -23.87 2.34 13.00
CA ARG A 208 -22.70 2.15 13.88
C ARG A 208 -21.73 3.32 13.70
N PRO A 209 -20.98 3.68 14.76
CA PRO A 209 -19.86 4.59 14.61
C PRO A 209 -18.79 3.89 13.75
N ASP A 210 -18.79 4.18 12.45
CA ASP A 210 -17.70 3.80 11.56
C ASP A 210 -16.42 4.49 12.06
N TYR A 211 -15.33 3.74 12.19
CA TYR A 211 -14.09 4.27 12.76
C TYR A 211 -13.49 5.36 11.86
N ILE A 212 -13.66 5.18 10.55
CA ILE A 212 -13.13 6.05 9.49
C ILE A 212 -14.31 6.57 8.66
N ARG A 213 -15.08 7.51 9.24
CA ARG A 213 -16.12 8.23 8.48
C ARG A 213 -15.63 9.62 8.12
N MET A 214 -15.50 9.89 6.83
CA MET A 214 -15.25 11.24 6.34
C MET A 214 -16.54 12.06 6.39
N ASN A 215 -16.44 13.33 6.75
CA ASN A 215 -17.58 14.24 6.86
C ASN A 215 -18.32 14.48 5.54
N ASN A 216 -17.61 14.37 4.41
CA ASN A 216 -18.17 14.48 3.06
C ASN A 216 -18.96 13.23 2.62
N GLY A 217 -19.02 12.18 3.47
CA GLY A 217 -19.69 10.92 3.15
C GLY A 217 -18.98 10.06 2.10
N LEU A 218 -17.81 10.49 1.63
CA LEU A 218 -17.04 9.75 0.65
C LEU A 218 -16.26 8.62 1.33
N PRO A 219 -16.16 7.44 0.69
CA PRO A 219 -15.37 6.33 1.21
C PRO A 219 -13.87 6.65 1.20
N LEU A 220 -13.10 6.06 2.12
CA LEU A 220 -11.66 6.26 2.22
C LEU A 220 -10.93 5.97 0.89
N ASN A 221 -11.39 4.98 0.12
CA ASN A 221 -10.75 4.59 -1.13
C ASN A 221 -10.70 5.72 -2.17
N GLN A 222 -11.61 6.70 -2.11
CA GLN A 222 -11.53 7.85 -3.01
C GLN A 222 -10.29 8.72 -2.72
N ASN A 223 -9.89 8.85 -1.46
CA ASN A 223 -8.64 9.53 -1.11
C ASN A 223 -7.43 8.64 -1.39
N LEU A 224 -7.56 7.33 -1.17
CA LEU A 224 -6.51 6.37 -1.50
C LEU A 224 -6.18 6.36 -3.00
N SER A 225 -7.20 6.51 -3.85
CA SER A 225 -7.01 6.52 -5.31
C SER A 225 -6.15 7.67 -5.79
N ILE A 226 -6.06 8.78 -5.03
CA ILE A 226 -5.14 9.89 -5.30
C ILE A 226 -3.69 9.40 -5.23
N ILE A 227 -3.35 8.62 -4.20
CA ILE A 227 -1.99 8.09 -4.04
C ILE A 227 -1.72 7.03 -5.09
N LEU A 228 -2.66 6.09 -5.27
CA LEU A 228 -2.47 4.95 -6.16
C LEU A 228 -2.38 5.38 -7.63
N ASN A 229 -3.10 6.41 -8.05
CA ASN A 229 -2.96 6.99 -9.39
C ASN A 229 -1.54 7.48 -9.66
N LYS A 230 -0.93 8.16 -8.68
CA LYS A 230 0.48 8.60 -8.80
C LYS A 230 1.49 7.45 -8.86
N MET A 231 1.08 6.23 -8.48
CA MET A 231 1.89 5.01 -8.62
C MET A 231 1.76 4.38 -10.02
N GLN A 232 1.07 5.01 -10.97
CA GLN A 232 0.96 4.54 -12.35
C GLN A 232 0.30 3.15 -12.46
N LEU A 233 -0.66 2.88 -11.56
CA LEU A 233 -1.57 1.75 -11.71
C LEU A 233 -2.66 2.12 -12.71
N LEU A 234 -3.04 1.20 -13.59
CA LEU A 234 -4.15 1.41 -14.54
C LEU A 234 -5.49 1.55 -13.83
N ILE A 235 -5.67 0.81 -12.73
CA ILE A 235 -6.76 1.02 -11.80
C ILE A 235 -6.19 1.68 -10.55
N SER A 236 -6.65 2.88 -10.26
CA SER A 236 -6.25 3.64 -9.08
C SER A 236 -7.24 3.48 -7.92
N GLY A 237 -8.47 3.02 -8.16
CA GLY A 237 -9.46 2.81 -7.11
C GLY A 237 -10.75 2.16 -7.61
N VAL A 238 -11.66 1.91 -6.68
CA VAL A 238 -13.02 1.38 -6.94
C VAL A 238 -14.02 1.84 -5.87
N GLN A 239 -15.25 2.16 -6.22
CA GLN A 239 -16.35 2.27 -5.25
C GLN A 239 -17.19 1.01 -5.31
N CYS A 240 -17.53 0.47 -4.16
CA CYS A 240 -18.24 -0.80 -4.06
C CYS A 240 -19.69 -0.58 -3.60
N SER A 241 -20.59 -1.44 -4.03
CA SER A 241 -21.85 -1.72 -3.34
C SER A 241 -21.83 -3.14 -2.77
N ARG A 242 -22.71 -3.36 -1.79
CA ARG A 242 -22.94 -4.67 -1.21
C ARG A 242 -24.34 -5.14 -1.56
N ASP A 243 -24.45 -6.38 -2.01
CA ASP A 243 -25.73 -7.05 -2.23
C ASP A 243 -25.97 -8.09 -1.13
N ASP A 244 -26.88 -7.76 -0.22
CA ASP A 244 -27.23 -8.64 0.90
C ASP A 244 -28.10 -9.83 0.47
N LYS A 245 -28.72 -9.79 -0.72
CA LYS A 245 -29.59 -10.89 -1.18
C LYS A 245 -28.80 -12.11 -1.65
N GLU A 246 -27.59 -11.90 -2.15
CA GLU A 246 -26.72 -12.92 -2.74
C GLU A 246 -25.59 -13.38 -1.79
N GLY A 247 -25.86 -13.43 -0.48
CA GLY A 247 -24.87 -13.95 0.48
C GLY A 247 -23.68 -13.00 0.72
N ALA A 248 -23.93 -11.68 0.71
CA ALA A 248 -22.93 -10.63 0.89
C ALA A 248 -21.91 -10.55 -0.25
N SER A 249 -22.38 -10.60 -1.49
CA SER A 249 -21.55 -10.28 -2.66
C SER A 249 -21.27 -8.78 -2.73
N TYR A 250 -20.15 -8.42 -3.34
CA TYR A 250 -19.77 -7.04 -3.59
C TYR A 250 -19.73 -6.77 -5.09
N LYS A 251 -20.33 -5.64 -5.50
CA LYS A 251 -20.40 -5.21 -6.90
C LYS A 251 -19.61 -3.92 -7.09
N ASP A 252 -19.00 -3.79 -8.26
CA ASP A 252 -18.26 -2.60 -8.64
C ASP A 252 -19.26 -1.54 -9.09
N ASN A 253 -19.38 -0.46 -8.35
CA ASN A 253 -20.21 0.67 -8.75
C ASN A 253 -19.43 1.61 -9.67
N CYS A 254 -18.15 1.82 -9.38
CA CYS A 254 -17.34 2.81 -10.06
C CYS A 254 -15.88 2.36 -10.02
N VAL A 255 -15.18 2.44 -11.15
CA VAL A 255 -13.74 2.14 -11.23
C VAL A 255 -12.99 3.40 -11.63
N PHE A 256 -11.91 3.72 -10.91
CA PHE A 256 -11.08 4.90 -11.18
C PHE A 256 -9.86 4.50 -12.01
N THR A 257 -9.89 4.74 -13.32
CA THR A 257 -8.81 4.46 -14.28
C THR A 257 -7.83 5.64 -14.40
N ASP A 258 -8.37 6.86 -14.36
CA ASP A 258 -7.63 8.11 -14.26
C ASP A 258 -8.35 9.04 -13.27
N GLN A 259 -7.64 9.73 -12.38
CA GLN A 259 -8.31 10.72 -11.55
C GLN A 259 -8.60 12.00 -12.35
N PRO A 260 -9.79 12.61 -12.20
CA PRO A 260 -10.87 12.26 -11.25
C PRO A 260 -12.00 11.40 -11.86
N SER A 261 -11.83 10.81 -13.05
CA SER A 261 -12.90 10.07 -13.74
C SER A 261 -13.29 8.82 -12.98
N CYS A 262 -14.58 8.70 -12.73
CA CYS A 262 -15.23 7.48 -12.29
C CYS A 262 -15.88 6.84 -13.52
N GLU A 263 -15.45 5.64 -13.89
CA GLU A 263 -16.05 4.88 -14.98
C GLU A 263 -17.00 3.80 -14.42
N MET A 264 -18.23 3.75 -14.93
CA MET A 264 -19.14 2.62 -14.71
C MET A 264 -18.69 1.47 -15.61
N MET A 265 -18.38 0.31 -15.06
CA MET A 265 -17.98 -0.88 -15.81
C MET A 265 -19.20 -1.80 -16.03
N GLY A 266 -19.40 -2.33 -17.24
CA GLY A 266 -20.46 -3.32 -17.51
C GLY A 266 -21.86 -2.74 -17.79
N GLY A 267 -21.94 -1.65 -18.54
CA GLY A 267 -23.21 -1.08 -19.03
C GLY A 267 -23.34 -1.24 -20.55
N ASP A 268 -24.57 -1.34 -21.03
CA ASP A 268 -24.90 -1.41 -22.46
C ASP A 268 -24.30 -0.18 -23.19
N GLU A 269 -23.45 -0.44 -24.20
CA GLU A 269 -22.43 0.44 -24.82
C GLU A 269 -22.87 1.81 -25.38
N GLU A 270 -24.10 2.27 -25.20
CA GLU A 270 -24.62 3.45 -25.90
C GLU A 270 -24.30 4.83 -25.27
N SER A 271 -23.47 4.90 -24.22
CA SER A 271 -23.18 6.17 -23.53
C SER A 271 -21.70 6.64 -23.61
N MET A 272 -21.37 7.30 -24.72
CA MET A 272 -20.57 8.55 -24.82
C MET A 272 -19.22 8.72 -24.07
N GLN A 273 -18.29 7.75 -24.06
CA GLN A 273 -16.91 8.01 -23.53
C GLN A 273 -15.72 7.45 -24.35
N GLY A 274 -15.92 7.09 -25.63
CA GLY A 274 -14.87 6.44 -26.44
C GLY A 274 -13.62 7.29 -26.77
N GLU A 275 -13.74 8.61 -26.95
CA GLU A 275 -12.65 9.42 -27.53
C GLU A 275 -11.51 9.72 -26.54
N LYS A 276 -11.83 10.05 -25.29
CA LYS A 276 -10.82 10.38 -24.26
C LYS A 276 -9.97 9.16 -23.87
N PHE A 277 -10.51 7.97 -24.02
CA PHE A 277 -9.84 6.73 -23.65
C PHE A 277 -8.80 6.26 -24.69
N GLN A 278 -9.07 6.46 -25.98
CA GLN A 278 -8.10 6.20 -27.05
C GLN A 278 -6.78 6.94 -26.80
N GLU A 279 -6.85 8.16 -26.27
CA GLU A 279 -5.66 8.94 -25.91
C GLU A 279 -4.85 8.31 -24.76
N ILE A 280 -5.51 7.79 -23.73
CA ILE A 280 -4.86 7.17 -22.57
C ILE A 280 -4.18 5.85 -22.97
N LEU A 281 -4.86 5.00 -23.73
CA LEU A 281 -4.27 3.76 -24.24
C LEU A 281 -3.03 4.02 -25.09
N THR A 282 -3.08 5.06 -25.92
CA THR A 282 -1.95 5.46 -26.76
C THR A 282 -0.76 5.85 -25.87
N LYS A 283 -0.97 6.66 -24.82
CA LYS A 283 0.09 7.05 -23.87
C LYS A 283 0.69 5.86 -23.10
N ILE A 284 -0.13 4.88 -22.70
CA ILE A 284 0.36 3.68 -22.01
C ILE A 284 1.23 2.84 -22.95
N ARG A 285 0.74 2.57 -24.17
CA ARG A 285 1.47 1.79 -25.17
C ARG A 285 2.79 2.45 -25.56
N GLU A 286 2.80 3.76 -25.77
CA GLU A 286 4.02 4.52 -26.06
C GLU A 286 5.06 4.39 -24.93
N LYS A 287 4.60 4.34 -23.67
CA LYS A 287 5.47 4.18 -22.51
C LYS A 287 6.05 2.78 -22.41
N GLU A 288 5.22 1.74 -22.62
CA GLU A 288 5.68 0.34 -22.67
C GLU A 288 6.73 0.14 -23.77
N GLU A 289 6.49 0.67 -24.97
CA GLU A 289 7.46 0.62 -26.09
C GLU A 289 8.75 1.38 -25.76
N GLN A 290 8.68 2.50 -25.05
CA GLN A 290 9.87 3.22 -24.60
C GLN A 290 10.69 2.46 -23.56
N GLU A 291 10.03 1.76 -22.62
CA GLU A 291 10.70 0.95 -21.61
C GLU A 291 11.40 -0.26 -22.24
N GLU A 292 10.73 -0.95 -23.17
CA GLU A 292 11.33 -2.07 -23.92
C GLU A 292 12.55 -1.62 -24.76
N ARG A 293 12.47 -0.44 -25.40
CA ARG A 293 13.62 0.16 -26.12
C ARG A 293 14.77 0.50 -25.19
N LYS A 294 14.49 1.01 -23.98
CA LYS A 294 15.54 1.30 -22.97
C LYS A 294 16.20 0.01 -22.48
N GLU A 295 15.45 -1.07 -22.33
CA GLU A 295 15.97 -2.36 -21.90
C GLU A 295 16.86 -3.01 -22.97
N LYS A 296 16.43 -2.96 -24.25
CA LYS A 296 17.25 -3.41 -25.40
C LYS A 296 18.56 -2.62 -25.53
N ARG A 297 18.55 -1.31 -25.27
CA ARG A 297 19.78 -0.48 -25.27
C ARG A 297 20.73 -0.78 -24.10
N LYS A 298 20.20 -1.26 -22.98
CA LYS A 298 20.99 -1.58 -21.78
C LYS A 298 21.58 -2.98 -21.80
N SER A 299 21.17 -3.86 -22.70
CA SER A 299 21.89 -5.10 -22.99
C SER A 299 23.03 -4.78 -23.95
N PRO A 300 24.30 -4.66 -23.49
CA PRO A 300 25.41 -4.60 -24.42
C PRO A 300 25.37 -5.92 -25.19
N GLN A 301 25.19 -5.81 -26.49
CA GLN A 301 25.31 -6.92 -27.42
C GLN A 301 26.69 -7.53 -27.15
N TYR A 302 26.72 -8.70 -26.49
CA TYR A 302 27.92 -9.50 -26.28
C TYR A 302 28.30 -10.08 -27.65
N GLN A 303 28.72 -9.21 -28.57
CA GLN A 303 29.25 -9.57 -29.86
C GLN A 303 30.65 -10.14 -29.60
N GLY A 304 30.72 -11.47 -29.63
CA GLY A 304 31.72 -12.19 -30.39
C GLY A 304 33.19 -11.98 -30.04
N ARG A 305 33.79 -13.06 -29.53
CA ARG A 305 35.08 -13.61 -29.96
C ARG A 305 36.25 -12.62 -30.04
N GLY A 306 36.97 -12.51 -28.93
CA GLY A 306 38.42 -12.56 -28.97
C GLY A 306 38.86 -14.00 -28.72
N GLU A 307 39.54 -14.60 -29.69
CA GLU A 307 40.20 -15.90 -29.53
C GLU A 307 41.15 -15.89 -28.33
N LEU A 308 41.13 -16.96 -27.55
CA LEU A 308 42.07 -17.20 -26.45
C LEU A 308 43.46 -17.49 -27.03
N PRO A 309 44.50 -16.69 -26.72
CA PRO A 309 45.86 -17.17 -26.86
C PRO A 309 46.13 -18.17 -25.74
N GLN A 310 46.39 -19.41 -26.11
CA GLN A 310 47.12 -20.33 -25.24
C GLN A 310 48.47 -19.70 -24.92
N ASN A 311 48.76 -19.40 -23.64
CA ASN A 311 50.04 -19.70 -23.03
C ASN A 311 50.16 -19.29 -21.55
N ASN A 312 50.88 -20.16 -20.85
CA ASN A 312 51.69 -19.96 -19.65
C ASN A 312 51.03 -20.01 -18.26
N ILE A 313 51.02 -21.25 -17.78
CA ILE A 313 51.20 -21.66 -16.38
C ILE A 313 52.37 -20.88 -15.76
N ILE A 314 52.10 -20.09 -14.71
CA ILE A 314 53.09 -19.71 -13.67
C ILE A 314 52.41 -19.86 -12.30
N PRO A 315 53.00 -20.63 -11.37
CA PRO A 315 52.46 -20.82 -10.02
C PRO A 315 52.95 -19.74 -9.04
N HIS A 316 52.25 -19.66 -7.92
CA HIS A 316 52.56 -18.94 -6.67
C HIS A 316 52.44 -17.40 -6.68
N SER A 317 51.55 -16.89 -5.83
CA SER A 317 51.98 -16.41 -4.49
C SER A 317 50.83 -15.81 -3.68
N ARG A 318 50.90 -16.06 -2.37
CA ARG A 318 50.05 -15.50 -1.31
C ARG A 318 50.00 -13.97 -1.38
N VAL A 319 48.80 -13.40 -1.31
CA VAL A 319 48.62 -12.04 -0.78
C VAL A 319 47.48 -12.04 0.23
N LYS A 320 47.86 -11.93 1.51
CA LYS A 320 46.99 -11.44 2.59
C LYS A 320 46.71 -9.96 2.31
N ARG A 321 45.46 -9.52 2.48
CA ARG A 321 45.16 -8.16 2.97
C ARG A 321 43.74 -8.07 3.53
N ASN A 322 43.69 -7.84 4.83
CA ASN A 322 42.62 -7.14 5.53
C ASN A 322 42.43 -5.74 4.91
N ASN A 323 41.21 -5.21 4.90
CA ASN A 323 40.85 -4.14 5.83
C ASN A 323 39.42 -3.62 5.61
N TYR A 324 38.73 -3.52 6.73
CA TYR A 324 37.52 -2.77 6.99
C TYR A 324 37.67 -1.30 6.57
N LEU A 325 36.63 -0.73 5.96
CA LEU A 325 36.34 0.70 6.04
C LEU A 325 34.81 0.88 6.09
N TYR A 326 34.30 0.98 7.33
CA TYR A 326 32.99 1.54 7.64
C TYR A 326 33.05 3.05 7.45
N GLY A 327 32.21 3.59 6.58
CA GLY A 327 31.99 5.03 6.45
C GLY A 327 31.12 5.55 7.59
N GLN A 328 31.72 6.37 8.46
CA GLN A 328 31.04 7.16 9.49
C GLN A 328 30.20 8.27 8.84
N TRP A 329 28.92 8.33 9.20
CA TRP A 329 28.08 9.51 9.03
C TRP A 329 28.25 10.42 10.25
N CYS A 330 28.83 11.61 10.04
CA CYS A 330 28.89 12.68 11.04
C CYS A 330 27.55 13.42 11.11
N GLY A 331 26.76 13.16 12.15
CA GLY A 331 25.68 14.03 12.59
C GLY A 331 26.23 15.08 13.57
N SER A 332 26.19 16.34 13.17
CA SER A 332 26.54 17.48 14.02
C SER A 332 25.41 17.73 15.04
N VAL A 333 25.70 17.48 16.32
CA VAL A 333 24.82 17.81 17.45
C VAL A 333 25.14 19.24 17.87
N ARG A 334 24.17 20.16 17.70
CA ARG A 334 24.19 21.46 18.38
C ARG A 334 23.62 21.26 19.79
N THR A 335 24.46 21.46 20.79
CA THR A 335 24.08 21.62 22.19
C THR A 335 23.97 23.11 22.54
N GLY A 336 22.83 23.50 23.10
CA GLY A 336 22.49 24.82 23.67
C GLY A 336 20.96 24.86 23.82
N ASP A 337 20.32 25.21 24.93
CA ASP A 337 20.73 26.05 26.05
C ASP A 337 20.01 25.66 27.35
N HIS A 338 20.62 26.08 28.46
CA HIS A 338 20.14 26.04 29.83
C HIS A 338 18.76 26.71 30.03
N ILE A 339 17.82 26.02 30.67
CA ILE A 339 16.67 26.65 31.34
C ILE A 339 16.95 26.70 32.85
N LYS A 340 17.03 27.91 33.39
CA LYS A 340 17.00 28.20 34.83
C LYS A 340 15.57 28.02 35.33
N LEU A 341 15.37 27.12 36.30
CA LEU A 341 14.16 27.05 37.11
C LEU A 341 14.21 28.17 38.16
N VAL A 342 13.19 29.03 38.14
CA VAL A 342 12.86 29.96 39.24
C VAL A 342 11.71 29.32 40.01
N SER A 343 11.99 28.96 41.26
CA SER A 343 11.02 28.53 42.26
C SER A 343 10.23 29.72 42.81
N ARG A 344 8.91 29.55 42.95
CA ARG A 344 8.05 30.32 43.84
C ARG A 344 7.36 29.35 44.79
#